data_AF-A0A975D8Q0-F1
#
_entry.id   AF-A0A975D8Q0-F1
#
_cell.length_a   1.000
_cell.length_b   1.000
_cell.length_c   1.000
_cell.angle_alpha   90.00
_cell.angle_beta   90.00
_cell.angle_gamma   90.00
#
_symmetry.space_group_name_H-M   'P 1'
#
loop_
_entity.id
_entity.type
_entity.pdbx_description
1 polymer ?
#
loop_
_entity_poly.entity_id
_entity_poly.type
_entity_poly.pdbx_seq_one_letter_code
_entity_poly.pdbx_strand_id
1 'polypeptide(L)'
;MTIQVTITPNGRMSLPADLRKRLGLADGGAVFLEETEDGVVLRTAAQAVAHAQAIAKRFATSRKDDASVDAFLANRRVESGE
;
A
#
# COMPACT_ATOMS: atom_id res chain seq x y z
N MET A 1 -7.74 -17.91 1.83
CA MET A 1 -8.52 -18.35 3.01
C MET A 1 -9.64 -17.35 3.20
N THR A 2 -10.88 -17.81 3.18
CA THR A 2 -12.06 -16.98 3.37
C THR A 2 -12.64 -17.29 4.74
N ILE A 3 -12.93 -16.27 5.54
CA ILE A 3 -13.52 -16.41 6.87
C ILE A 3 -14.79 -15.58 6.88
N GLN A 4 -15.91 -16.18 7.27
CA GLN A 4 -17.13 -15.44 7.54
C GLN A 4 -17.01 -14.75 8.90
N VAL A 5 -17.26 -13.44 8.93
CA VAL A 5 -17.28 -12.64 10.16
C VAL A 5 -18.61 -11.90 10.23
N THR A 6 -19.26 -11.91 11.39
CA THR A 6 -20.49 -11.16 11.61
C THR A 6 -20.15 -9.72 11.98
N ILE A 7 -20.82 -8.78 11.32
CA ILE A 7 -20.84 -7.37 11.70
C ILE A 7 -22.02 -7.16 12.64
N THR A 8 -21.75 -6.66 13.84
CA THR A 8 -22.81 -6.32 14.79
C THR A 8 -23.56 -5.06 14.36
N PRO A 9 -24.80 -4.80 14.84
CA PRO A 9 -25.59 -3.64 14.40
C PRO A 9 -24.92 -2.27 14.60
N ASN A 10 -23.97 -2.17 15.54
CA ASN A 10 -23.15 -0.97 15.76
C ASN A 10 -21.92 -0.87 14.83
N GLY A 11 -21.86 -1.69 13.77
CA GLY A 11 -20.79 -1.67 12.76
C GLY A 11 -19.47 -2.34 13.17
N ARG A 12 -19.40 -2.99 14.34
CA ARG A 12 -18.16 -3.65 14.79
C ARG A 12 -18.05 -5.06 14.22
N MET A 13 -16.84 -5.46 13.89
CA MET A 13 -16.49 -6.85 13.57
C MET A 13 -15.31 -7.30 14.44
N SER A 14 -15.32 -8.58 14.84
CA SER A 14 -14.22 -9.15 15.61
C SER A 14 -13.27 -9.90 14.69
N LEU A 15 -12.00 -9.49 14.69
CA LEU A 15 -10.98 -10.17 13.91
C LEU A 15 -10.50 -11.43 14.67
N PRO A 16 -10.58 -12.64 14.07
CA PRO A 16 -10.14 -13.88 14.71
C PRO A 16 -8.71 -13.79 15.26
N ALA A 17 -8.45 -14.46 16.38
CA ALA A 17 -7.18 -14.34 17.11
C ALA A 17 -5.96 -14.69 16.23
N ASP A 18 -6.06 -15.73 15.40
CA ASP A 18 -4.97 -16.15 14.51
C ASP A 18 -4.67 -15.09 13.45
N LEU A 19 -5.70 -14.40 12.95
CA LEU A 19 -5.53 -13.34 11.97
C LEU A 19 -4.89 -12.10 12.61
N ARG A 20 -5.28 -11.76 13.85
CA ARG A 20 -4.61 -10.70 14.62
C ARG A 20 -3.13 -10.98 14.80
N LYS A 21 -2.75 -12.19 15.24
CA LYS A 21 -1.34 -12.58 15.43
C LYS A 21 -0.53 -12.46 14.13
N ARG A 22 -1.06 -12.99 13.03
CA ARG A 22 -0.39 -12.94 11.71
C ARG A 22 -0.23 -11.53 11.17
N LEU A 23 -1.15 -10.63 11.48
CA LEU A 23 -1.13 -9.23 11.05
C LEU A 23 -0.40 -8.30 12.04
N GLY A 24 0.17 -8.84 13.13
CA GLY A 24 0.82 -8.02 14.16
C GLY A 24 -0.13 -7.15 14.97
N LEU A 25 -1.41 -7.54 15.06
CA LEU A 25 -2.49 -6.85 15.80
C LEU A 25 -2.86 -7.58 17.10
N ALA A 26 -1.94 -8.38 17.65
CA ALA A 26 -2.20 -9.21 18.83
C ALA A 26 -2.61 -8.36 20.04
N ASP A 27 -1.93 -7.22 20.24
CA ASP A 27 -2.15 -6.26 21.32
C ASP A 27 -3.09 -5.11 20.92
N GLY A 28 -3.83 -5.28 19.81
CA GLY A 28 -4.63 -4.22 19.19
C GLY A 28 -3.84 -3.43 18.15
N GLY A 29 -4.37 -2.28 17.75
CA GLY A 29 -3.77 -1.41 16.73
C GLY A 29 -4.80 -0.85 15.76
N ALA A 30 -4.30 -0.12 14.75
CA ALA A 30 -5.11 0.48 13.70
C ALA A 30 -4.85 -0.22 12.36
N VAL A 31 -5.89 -0.27 11.54
CA VAL A 31 -5.85 -0.68 10.14
C VAL A 31 -6.51 0.39 9.29
N PHE A 32 -6.08 0.51 8.05
CA PHE A 32 -6.76 1.29 7.03
C PHE A 32 -7.90 0.44 6.45
N LEU A 33 -9.09 1.03 6.37
CA LEU A 33 -10.22 0.50 5.62
C LEU A 33 -10.36 1.34 4.37
N GLU A 34 -10.20 0.70 3.22
CA GLU A 34 -10.34 1.32 1.91
C GLU A 34 -11.58 0.77 1.23
N GLU A 35 -12.44 1.65 0.76
CA GLU A 35 -13.58 1.30 -0.07
C GLU A 35 -13.12 1.22 -1.53
N THR A 36 -13.56 0.16 -2.21
CA THR A 36 -13.25 -0.16 -3.60
C THR A 36 -14.54 -0.56 -4.31
N GLU A 37 -14.51 -0.69 -5.63
CA GLU A 37 -15.69 -1.08 -6.43
C GLU A 37 -16.26 -2.45 -6.01
N ASP A 38 -15.40 -3.37 -5.55
CA ASP A 38 -15.78 -4.73 -5.17
C ASP A 38 -16.05 -4.90 -3.67
N GLY A 39 -15.97 -3.82 -2.88
CA GLY A 39 -16.18 -3.82 -1.43
C GLY A 39 -15.01 -3.20 -0.66
N VAL A 40 -14.75 -3.68 0.55
CA VAL A 40 -13.76 -3.08 1.45
C VAL A 40 -12.49 -3.91 1.59
N VAL A 41 -11.34 -3.23 1.61
CA VAL A 41 -10.04 -3.85 1.85
C VAL A 41 -9.44 -3.29 3.14
N LEU A 42 -9.06 -4.19 4.05
CA LEU A 42 -8.35 -3.85 5.28
C LEU A 42 -6.84 -4.03 5.09
N ARG A 43 -6.04 -3.02 5.43
CA ARG A 43 -4.57 -3.08 5.38
C ARG A 43 -3.94 -2.53 6.66
N THR A 44 -2.87 -3.16 7.11
CA THR A 44 -1.96 -2.54 8.09
C THR A 44 -1.19 -1.39 7.44
N ALA A 45 -0.62 -0.48 8.25
CA ALA A 45 0.23 0.59 7.73
C ALA A 45 1.41 0.06 6.89
N ALA A 46 2.08 -1.00 7.36
CA ALA A 46 3.17 -1.64 6.63
C ALA A 46 2.72 -2.16 5.25
N GLN A 47 1.53 -2.78 5.19
CA GLN A 47 0.96 -3.25 3.93
C GLN A 47 0.56 -2.11 3.00
N ALA A 48 0.00 -1.01 3.54
CA ALA A 48 -0.34 0.17 2.75
C ALA A 48 0.91 0.81 2.13
N VAL A 49 1.99 0.95 2.89
CA VAL A 49 3.29 1.43 2.40
C VAL A 49 3.84 0.51 1.32
N ALA A 50 3.86 -0.81 1.58
CA ALA A 50 4.34 -1.79 0.59
C ALA A 50 3.51 -1.74 -0.71
N HIS A 51 2.20 -1.56 -0.61
CA HIS A 51 1.31 -1.43 -1.76
C HIS A 51 1.63 -0.15 -2.57
N ALA A 52 1.76 0.99 -1.91
CA ALA A 52 2.13 2.25 -2.55
C ALA A 52 3.50 2.16 -3.25
N GLN A 53 4.49 1.54 -2.58
CA GLN A 53 5.81 1.29 -3.16
C GLN A 53 5.76 0.38 -4.38
N ALA A 54 4.92 -0.66 -4.36
CA ALA A 54 4.76 -1.57 -5.49
C ALA A 54 4.16 -0.84 -6.71
N ILE A 55 3.19 0.04 -6.50
CA ILE A 55 2.61 0.89 -7.55
C ILE A 55 3.69 1.82 -8.10
N ALA A 56 4.40 2.54 -7.24
CA ALA A 56 5.45 3.47 -7.65
C ALA A 56 6.56 2.78 -8.47
N LYS A 57 6.98 1.58 -8.05
CA LYS A 57 7.97 0.77 -8.79
C LYS A 57 7.51 0.47 -10.22
N ARG A 58 6.23 0.18 -10.47
CA ARG A 58 5.74 -0.08 -11.84
C ARG A 58 5.98 1.12 -12.74
N PHE A 59 5.72 2.33 -12.26
CA PHE A 59 5.95 3.56 -13.03
C PHE A 59 7.43 3.93 -13.16
N ALA A 60 8.25 3.62 -12.16
CA ALA A 60 9.69 3.85 -12.20
C ALA A 60 10.41 2.91 -13.19
N THR A 61 9.92 1.68 -13.35
CA THR A 61 10.60 0.69 -14.23
C THR A 61 10.34 0.94 -15.72
N SER A 62 9.20 1.55 -16.07
CA SER A 62 8.82 1.87 -17.45
C SER A 62 9.57 3.06 -18.05
N ARG A 63 10.27 3.86 -17.23
CA ARG A 63 11.07 5.02 -17.65
C ARG A 63 12.54 4.88 -17.25
N LYS A 64 13.05 3.64 -17.23
CA LYS A 64 14.35 3.31 -16.60
C LYS A 64 15.51 4.21 -17.01
N ASP A 65 15.52 4.70 -18.25
CA ASP A 65 16.60 5.54 -18.77
C ASP A 65 16.40 7.04 -18.50
N ASP A 66 15.15 7.53 -18.35
CA ASP A 66 14.83 8.96 -18.11
C ASP A 66 14.44 9.29 -16.66
N ALA A 67 14.13 8.29 -15.83
CA ALA A 67 13.67 8.47 -14.45
C ALA A 67 14.80 8.35 -13.41
N SER A 68 16.05 8.19 -13.85
CA SER A 68 17.20 8.20 -12.93
C SER A 68 17.63 9.63 -12.58
N VAL A 69 18.27 9.80 -11.43
CA VAL A 69 18.85 11.08 -11.02
C VAL A 69 19.91 11.53 -12.03
N ASP A 70 20.70 10.60 -12.56
CA ASP A 70 21.72 10.89 -13.56
C ASP A 70 21.12 11.38 -14.87
N ALA A 71 20.03 10.78 -15.33
CA ALA A 71 19.30 11.21 -16.53
C ALA A 71 18.66 12.59 -16.34
N PHE A 72 18.10 12.86 -15.15
CA PHE A 72 17.59 14.18 -14.80
C PHE A 72 18.69 15.25 -14.83
N LEU A 73 19.87 14.96 -14.25
CA LEU A 73 21.01 15.87 -14.24
C LEU A 73 21.59 16.08 -15.64
N ALA A 74 21.62 15.03 -16.47
CA ALA A 74 22.06 15.12 -17.87
C ALA A 74 21.12 16.00 -18.70
N ASN A 75 19.80 15.79 -18.62
CA ASN A 75 18.81 16.63 -19.31
C ASN A 75 18.91 18.11 -18.88
N ARG A 76 19.13 18.38 -17.59
CA ARG A 76 19.29 19.74 -17.09
C ARG A 76 20.52 20.47 -17.66
N ARG A 77 21.62 19.74 -17.89
CA ARG A 77 22.84 20.31 -18.52
C ARG A 77 22.58 20.66 -19.99
N VAL A 78 21.92 19.76 -20.72
CA VAL A 78 21.52 19.99 -22.11
C VAL A 78 20.57 21.18 -22.24
N GLU A 79 19.59 21.32 -21.34
CA GLU A 79 18.68 22.49 -21.31
C GLU A 79 19.38 23.80 -20.93
N SER A 80 20.47 23.74 -20.15
CA SER A 80 21.22 24.93 -19.72
C SER A 80 22.24 25.42 -20.76
N GLY A 81 22.49 24.65 -21.83
CA GLY A 81 23.34 25.05 -22.96
C GLY A 81 24.86 24.99 -22.70
N GLU A 82 25.31 24.18 -21.74
CA GLU A 82 26.72 23.81 -21.53
C GLU A 82 27.09 22.48 -22.18
#